data_AF-A0A6I3IFN4-F1
#
_entry.id   AF-A0A6I3IFN4-F1
#
_cell.length_a   1.000
_cell.length_b   1.000
_cell.length_c   1.000
_cell.angle_alpha   90.00
_cell.angle_beta   90.00
_cell.angle_gamma   90.00
#
_symmetry.space_group_name_H-M   'P 1'
#
loop_
_entity.id
_entity.type
_entity.pdbx_description
1 polymer ?
#
loop_
_entity_poly.entity_id
_entity_poly.type
_entity_poly.pdbx_seq_one_letter_code
_entity_poly.pdbx_strand_id
1 'polypeptide(L)'
;MAGKAFVRRIHFHESALTDLVEELQRAGTDDERRLARHLLDFPTVYVVHKGDGAGRYEVYVGETSDIRSRTVQHLRADILVREDWADLAKATDAQMYVIGHQHFTKSMTLDVENRLMHWLNGSDAVARLHNRKHNPQNDYYSRDLLDAAFRDTWNQLRRHDDVLFPTEKIVRESALFKASPFHKLTQQQLAAKARIHDAIVDARVSNATGQLILGLSG
;
A
#
# COMPACT_ATOMS: atom_id res chain seq x y z
N MET A 1 2.18 22.85 -9.60
CA MET A 1 1.39 22.86 -8.35
C MET A 1 1.25 21.42 -7.89
N ALA A 2 1.48 21.12 -6.61
CA ALA A 2 1.24 19.77 -6.09
C ALA A 2 -0.25 19.45 -6.20
N GLY A 3 -0.61 18.36 -6.86
CA GLY A 3 -1.99 17.90 -6.93
C GLY A 3 -2.58 17.58 -5.56
N LYS A 4 -3.90 17.37 -5.52
CA LYS A 4 -4.65 17.07 -4.29
C LYS A 4 -5.06 15.59 -4.25
N ALA A 5 -4.85 14.95 -3.10
CA ALA A 5 -5.36 13.65 -2.71
C ALA A 5 -6.80 13.77 -2.23
N PHE A 6 -7.57 12.74 -2.57
CA PHE A 6 -8.95 12.54 -2.14
C PHE A 6 -8.99 11.22 -1.37
N VAL A 7 -9.58 11.24 -0.18
CA VAL A 7 -9.70 10.05 0.67
C VAL A 7 -11.15 9.89 1.10
N ARG A 8 -11.65 8.65 0.99
CA ARG A 8 -12.95 8.26 1.53
C ARG A 8 -12.76 7.05 2.44
N ARG A 9 -13.30 7.13 3.65
CA ARG A 9 -13.33 6.01 4.60
C ARG A 9 -14.70 5.35 4.55
N ILE A 10 -14.73 4.04 4.41
CA ILE A 10 -15.94 3.21 4.42
C ILE A 10 -15.73 1.98 5.28
N HIS A 11 -16.81 1.34 5.72
CA HIS A 11 -16.73 -0.02 6.27
C HIS A 11 -16.26 -0.97 5.17
N PHE A 12 -15.44 -1.97 5.52
CA PHE A 12 -15.00 -2.99 4.56
C PHE A 12 -16.08 -4.05 4.36
N HIS A 13 -17.15 -3.65 3.68
CA HIS A 13 -18.32 -4.47 3.37
C HIS A 13 -18.87 -4.13 1.99
N GLU A 14 -19.53 -5.09 1.33
CA GLU A 14 -20.01 -4.91 -0.05
C GLU A 14 -21.06 -3.80 -0.17
N SER A 15 -21.97 -3.70 0.80
CA SER A 15 -22.99 -2.64 0.81
C SER A 15 -22.39 -1.24 0.95
N ALA A 16 -21.39 -1.07 1.83
CA ALA A 16 -20.75 0.23 2.06
C ALA A 16 -19.99 0.74 0.82
N LEU A 17 -19.44 -0.17 0.02
CA LEU A 17 -18.86 0.16 -1.27
C LEU A 17 -19.95 0.63 -2.25
N THR A 18 -21.06 -0.09 -2.35
CA THR A 18 -22.21 0.30 -3.19
C THR A 18 -22.75 1.66 -2.80
N ASP A 19 -22.90 1.93 -1.50
CA ASP A 19 -23.37 3.23 -0.99
C ASP A 19 -22.42 4.36 -1.38
N LEU A 20 -21.10 4.17 -1.18
CA LEU A 20 -20.07 5.12 -1.61
C LEU A 20 -20.15 5.41 -3.11
N VAL A 21 -20.29 4.35 -3.89
CA VAL A 21 -20.39 4.37 -5.34
C VAL A 21 -21.57 5.22 -5.81
N GLU A 22 -22.74 5.01 -5.22
CA GLU A 22 -23.94 5.71 -5.63
C GLU A 22 -23.89 7.17 -5.17
N GLU A 23 -23.35 7.43 -3.98
CA GLU A 23 -23.10 8.79 -3.50
C GLU A 23 -22.18 9.56 -4.47
N LEU A 24 -21.06 8.95 -4.88
CA LEU A 24 -20.12 9.56 -5.82
C LEU A 24 -20.72 9.77 -7.21
N GLN A 25 -21.65 8.92 -7.64
CA GLN A 25 -22.38 9.08 -8.91
C GLN A 25 -23.45 10.17 -8.84
N ARG A 26 -24.00 10.45 -7.65
CA ARG A 26 -24.95 11.54 -7.41
C ARG A 26 -24.27 12.91 -7.25
N ALA A 27 -22.94 12.98 -7.40
CA ALA A 27 -22.15 14.20 -7.31
C ALA A 27 -22.72 15.37 -8.14
N GLY A 28 -23.14 16.43 -7.46
CA GLY A 28 -23.81 17.58 -8.07
C GLY A 28 -22.84 18.65 -8.52
N THR A 29 -21.79 18.91 -7.74
CA THR A 29 -20.80 19.97 -7.99
C THR A 29 -19.61 19.47 -8.82
N ASP A 30 -18.89 20.39 -9.48
CA ASP A 30 -17.69 20.05 -10.26
C ASP A 30 -16.59 19.42 -9.40
N ASP A 31 -16.44 19.87 -8.16
CA ASP A 31 -15.46 19.33 -7.21
C ASP A 31 -15.81 17.90 -6.78
N GLU A 32 -17.08 17.62 -6.50
CA GLU A 32 -17.54 16.27 -6.17
C GLU A 32 -17.39 15.32 -7.37
N ARG A 33 -17.72 15.79 -8.59
CA ARG A 33 -17.53 15.00 -9.82
C ARG A 33 -16.06 14.74 -10.08
N ARG A 34 -15.19 15.72 -9.80
CA ARG A 34 -13.74 15.54 -9.89
C ARG A 34 -13.28 14.50 -8.87
N LEU A 35 -13.73 14.57 -7.63
CA LEU A 35 -13.42 13.59 -6.58
C LEU A 35 -13.85 12.18 -7.01
N ALA A 36 -15.10 12.03 -7.47
CA ALA A 36 -15.66 10.74 -7.91
C ALA A 36 -14.79 10.10 -9.01
N ARG A 37 -14.42 10.86 -10.04
CA ARG A 37 -13.55 10.38 -11.13
C ARG A 37 -12.22 9.84 -10.61
N HIS A 38 -11.55 10.56 -9.71
CA HIS A 38 -10.23 10.14 -9.20
C HIS A 38 -10.28 8.95 -8.23
N LEU A 39 -11.46 8.62 -7.69
CA LEU A 39 -11.66 7.45 -6.84
C LEU A 39 -12.17 6.23 -7.60
N LEU A 40 -12.89 6.42 -8.71
CA LEU A 40 -13.57 5.34 -9.42
C LEU A 40 -12.99 5.02 -10.79
N ASP A 41 -12.50 6.02 -11.51
CA ASP A 41 -12.15 5.90 -12.94
C ASP A 41 -10.64 5.90 -13.20
N PHE A 42 -9.85 6.35 -12.22
CA PHE A 42 -8.38 6.39 -12.29
C PHE A 42 -7.75 5.34 -11.37
N PRO A 43 -6.46 4.98 -11.58
CA PRO A 43 -5.72 4.16 -10.63
C PRO A 43 -5.81 4.74 -9.21
N THR A 44 -6.13 3.87 -8.26
CA THR A 44 -6.27 4.21 -6.84
C THR A 44 -5.39 3.33 -5.98
N VAL A 45 -5.13 3.83 -4.78
CA VAL A 45 -4.53 3.06 -3.69
C VAL A 45 -5.58 2.91 -2.59
N TYR A 46 -5.53 1.82 -1.85
CA TYR A 46 -6.44 1.59 -0.73
C TYR A 46 -5.72 0.95 0.44
N VAL A 47 -6.27 1.19 1.63
CA VAL A 47 -5.81 0.58 2.88
C VAL A 47 -7.03 -0.04 3.55
N VAL A 48 -7.00 -1.36 3.74
CA VAL A 48 -7.98 -2.07 4.57
C VAL A 48 -7.35 -2.34 5.93
N HIS A 49 -8.08 -2.12 7.01
CA HIS A 49 -7.57 -2.41 8.35
C HIS A 49 -8.66 -2.84 9.31
N LYS A 50 -8.24 -3.53 10.39
CA LYS A 50 -9.03 -3.82 11.59
C LYS A 50 -8.16 -3.68 12.84
N GLY A 51 -8.76 -3.62 14.02
CA GLY A 51 -8.02 -3.75 15.27
C GLY A 51 -7.43 -5.16 15.46
N ASP A 52 -6.29 -5.23 16.15
CA ASP A 52 -5.69 -6.50 16.61
C ASP A 52 -6.23 -6.95 17.99
N GLY A 53 -7.12 -6.15 18.60
CA GLY A 53 -7.68 -6.38 19.93
C GLY A 53 -6.78 -5.91 21.10
N ALA A 54 -5.54 -5.51 20.82
CA ALA A 54 -4.56 -4.99 21.79
C ALA A 54 -4.26 -3.49 21.58
N GLY A 55 -5.10 -2.79 20.80
CA GLY A 55 -4.96 -1.36 20.52
C GLY A 55 -4.03 -1.03 19.36
N ARG A 56 -3.64 -2.02 18.55
CA ARG A 56 -2.90 -1.83 17.29
C ARG A 56 -3.74 -2.28 16.10
N TYR A 57 -3.19 -2.13 14.90
CA TYR A 57 -3.87 -2.40 13.65
C TYR A 57 -3.28 -3.59 12.90
N GLU A 58 -4.14 -4.39 12.30
CA GLU A 58 -3.78 -5.27 11.18
C GLU A 58 -4.19 -4.59 9.88
N VAL A 59 -3.27 -4.49 8.92
CA VAL A 59 -3.43 -3.66 7.73
C VAL A 59 -3.12 -4.43 6.45
N TYR A 60 -3.84 -4.11 5.39
CA TYR A 60 -3.52 -4.48 4.02
C TYR A 60 -3.49 -3.20 3.18
N VAL A 61 -2.45 -3.02 2.37
CA VAL A 61 -2.35 -1.94 1.39
C VAL A 61 -2.42 -2.55 0.01
N GLY A 62 -3.15 -1.95 -0.92
CA GLY A 62 -3.18 -2.39 -2.31
C GLY A 62 -3.37 -1.23 -3.28
N GLU A 63 -3.05 -1.45 -4.54
CA GLU A 63 -3.45 -0.56 -5.64
C GLU A 63 -4.35 -1.28 -6.64
N THR A 64 -5.15 -0.52 -7.39
CA THR A 64 -6.04 -1.06 -8.42
C THR A 64 -6.46 0.03 -9.41
N SER A 65 -6.77 -0.37 -10.65
CA SER A 65 -7.43 0.50 -11.63
C SER A 65 -8.96 0.50 -11.50
N ASP A 66 -9.51 -0.47 -10.77
CA ASP A 66 -10.95 -0.58 -10.50
C ASP A 66 -11.13 -1.01 -9.04
N ILE A 67 -11.53 -0.06 -8.20
CA ILE A 67 -11.72 -0.28 -6.77
C ILE A 67 -12.92 -1.17 -6.48
N ARG A 68 -13.94 -1.15 -7.35
CA ARG A 68 -15.17 -1.90 -7.14
C ARG A 68 -14.90 -3.38 -7.34
N SER A 69 -14.39 -3.72 -8.51
CA SER A 69 -14.05 -5.10 -8.87
C SER A 69 -13.03 -5.69 -7.90
N ARG A 70 -12.02 -4.91 -7.51
CA ARG A 70 -10.98 -5.40 -6.58
C ARG A 70 -11.52 -5.67 -5.17
N THR A 71 -12.40 -4.81 -4.67
CA THR A 71 -13.02 -5.00 -3.35
C THR A 71 -13.95 -6.21 -3.34
N VAL A 72 -14.78 -6.39 -4.37
CA VAL A 72 -15.63 -7.58 -4.53
C VAL A 72 -14.78 -8.85 -4.60
N GLN A 73 -13.66 -8.81 -5.33
CA GLN A 73 -12.73 -9.93 -5.38
C GLN A 73 -12.20 -10.27 -3.98
N HIS A 74 -11.80 -9.28 -3.18
CA HIS A 74 -11.34 -9.51 -1.81
C HIS A 74 -12.40 -10.16 -0.93
N LEU A 75 -13.65 -9.71 -1.04
CA LEU A 75 -14.77 -10.17 -0.21
C LEU A 75 -15.36 -11.52 -0.64
N ARG A 76 -15.11 -11.98 -1.86
CA ARG A 76 -15.76 -13.20 -2.40
C ARG A 76 -14.78 -14.29 -2.83
N ALA A 77 -13.68 -13.92 -3.48
CA ALA A 77 -12.73 -14.87 -4.05
C ALA A 77 -11.51 -15.03 -3.15
N ASP A 78 -10.89 -13.93 -2.73
CA ASP A 78 -9.64 -14.01 -1.95
C ASP A 78 -9.90 -14.63 -0.56
N ILE A 79 -11.08 -14.43 0.05
CA ILE A 79 -11.46 -15.10 1.33
C ILE A 79 -11.42 -16.63 1.29
N LEU A 80 -11.52 -17.25 0.11
CA LEU A 80 -11.55 -18.71 -0.03
C LEU A 80 -10.15 -19.32 -0.01
N VAL A 81 -9.12 -18.51 -0.28
CA VAL A 81 -7.73 -18.96 -0.47
C VAL A 81 -6.75 -18.27 0.46
N ARG A 82 -7.17 -17.20 1.15
CA ARG A 82 -6.33 -16.37 2.01
C ARG A 82 -7.04 -16.09 3.33
N GLU A 83 -6.49 -16.66 4.40
CA GLU A 83 -7.01 -16.55 5.77
C GLU A 83 -7.07 -15.08 6.24
N ASP A 84 -6.06 -14.27 5.89
CA ASP A 84 -6.04 -12.86 6.26
C ASP A 84 -7.21 -12.05 5.66
N TRP A 85 -7.65 -12.41 4.45
CA TRP A 85 -8.87 -11.81 3.88
C TRP A 85 -10.14 -12.33 4.53
N ALA A 86 -10.19 -13.62 4.85
CA ALA A 86 -11.32 -14.19 5.57
C ALA A 86 -11.51 -13.54 6.96
N ASP A 87 -10.40 -13.25 7.64
CA ASP A 87 -10.40 -12.57 8.94
C ASP A 87 -10.82 -11.10 8.82
N LEU A 88 -10.30 -10.37 7.81
CA LEU A 88 -10.70 -8.98 7.55
C LEU A 88 -12.19 -8.87 7.21
N ALA A 89 -12.73 -9.79 6.39
CA ALA A 89 -14.13 -9.76 5.98
C ALA A 89 -15.11 -10.09 7.12
N LYS A 90 -14.67 -10.84 8.15
CA LYS A 90 -15.49 -11.18 9.33
C LYS A 90 -15.45 -10.11 10.42
N ALA A 91 -14.42 -9.27 10.43
CA ALA A 91 -14.24 -8.27 11.47
C ALA A 91 -15.27 -7.14 11.36
N THR A 92 -16.00 -6.90 12.46
CA THR A 92 -17.08 -5.90 12.51
C THR A 92 -16.55 -4.47 12.48
N ASP A 93 -15.29 -4.27 12.87
CA ASP A 93 -14.61 -2.98 12.89
C ASP A 93 -13.74 -2.76 11.63
N ALA A 94 -13.75 -3.67 10.66
CA ALA A 94 -12.93 -3.52 9.47
C ALA A 94 -13.35 -2.30 8.64
N GLN A 95 -12.38 -1.45 8.32
CA GLN A 95 -12.57 -0.24 7.52
C GLN A 95 -11.65 -0.26 6.29
N MET A 96 -12.01 0.53 5.30
CA MET A 96 -11.26 0.73 4.08
C MET A 96 -11.14 2.22 3.77
N TYR A 97 -9.91 2.67 3.52
CA TYR A 97 -9.61 3.95 2.89
C TYR A 97 -9.47 3.76 1.39
N VAL A 98 -10.26 4.47 0.59
CA VAL A 98 -10.08 4.59 -0.85
C VAL A 98 -9.39 5.91 -1.15
N ILE A 99 -8.27 5.86 -1.86
CA ILE A 99 -7.36 6.99 -2.04
C ILE A 99 -7.18 7.25 -3.55
N GLY A 100 -7.52 8.47 -3.97
CA GLY A 100 -7.27 8.98 -5.30
C GLY A 100 -6.38 10.21 -5.26
N HIS A 101 -5.72 10.52 -6.37
CA HIS A 101 -4.92 11.74 -6.52
C HIS A 101 -4.88 12.16 -7.98
N GLN A 102 -4.78 13.46 -8.23
CA GLN A 102 -4.70 14.06 -9.58
C GLN A 102 -3.51 13.62 -10.45
N HIS A 103 -2.56 12.88 -9.88
CA HIS A 103 -1.32 12.47 -10.55
C HIS A 103 -1.14 10.96 -10.53
N PHE A 104 -2.10 10.21 -9.95
CA PHE A 104 -2.03 8.76 -9.92
C PHE A 104 -2.10 8.21 -11.33
N THR A 105 -0.97 7.67 -11.76
CA THR A 105 -0.82 6.74 -12.86
C THR A 105 -0.59 5.36 -12.27
N LYS A 106 -0.72 4.31 -13.09
CA LYS A 106 -0.47 2.93 -12.64
C LYS A 106 0.91 2.77 -11.99
N SER A 107 1.94 3.36 -12.59
CA SER A 107 3.31 3.30 -12.04
C SER A 107 3.42 4.08 -10.73
N MET A 108 2.77 5.24 -10.62
CA MET A 108 2.81 6.01 -9.38
C MET A 108 2.05 5.32 -8.25
N THR A 109 0.89 4.68 -8.50
CA THR A 109 0.13 3.98 -7.47
C THR A 109 0.90 2.80 -6.89
N LEU A 110 1.68 2.08 -7.71
CA LEU A 110 2.58 1.03 -7.25
C LEU A 110 3.68 1.56 -6.31
N ASP A 111 4.30 2.70 -6.63
CA ASP A 111 5.28 3.33 -5.76
C ASP A 111 4.65 3.88 -4.46
N VAL A 112 3.44 4.45 -4.55
CA VAL A 112 2.68 4.93 -3.37
C VAL A 112 2.29 3.75 -2.48
N GLU A 113 1.78 2.64 -3.03
CA GLU A 113 1.49 1.40 -2.32
C GLU A 113 2.72 0.90 -1.56
N ASN A 114 3.86 0.77 -2.25
CA ASN A 114 5.12 0.34 -1.65
C ASN A 114 5.56 1.25 -0.49
N ARG A 115 5.40 2.57 -0.64
CA ARG A 115 5.79 3.53 0.39
C ARG A 115 4.82 3.55 1.58
N LEU A 116 3.53 3.38 1.35
CA LEU A 116 2.54 3.18 2.41
C LEU A 116 2.84 1.92 3.20
N MET A 117 3.10 0.79 2.52
CA MET A 117 3.53 -0.44 3.18
C MET A 117 4.77 -0.21 4.04
N HIS A 118 5.77 0.51 3.51
CA HIS A 118 6.99 0.81 4.26
C HIS A 118 6.72 1.63 5.54
N TRP A 119 5.94 2.72 5.42
CA TRP A 119 5.64 3.61 6.55
C TRP A 119 4.75 2.93 7.60
N LEU A 120 3.77 2.14 7.16
CA LEU A 120 2.89 1.38 8.03
C LEU A 120 3.64 0.25 8.74
N ASN A 121 4.48 -0.52 8.04
CA ASN A 121 5.28 -1.57 8.66
C ASN A 121 6.29 -1.01 9.69
N GLY A 122 6.72 0.23 9.52
CA GLY A 122 7.59 0.92 10.47
C GLY A 122 6.85 1.66 11.58
N SER A 123 5.52 1.65 11.62
CA SER A 123 4.73 2.32 12.65
C SER A 123 4.45 1.36 13.80
N ASP A 124 4.69 1.81 15.04
CA ASP A 124 4.39 1.03 16.24
C ASP A 124 2.88 0.75 16.39
N ALA A 125 2.03 1.53 15.73
CA ALA A 125 0.59 1.33 15.68
C ALA A 125 0.19 0.09 14.87
N VAL A 126 1.06 -0.43 13.99
CA VAL A 126 0.72 -1.56 13.10
C VAL A 126 1.33 -2.84 13.66
N ALA A 127 0.46 -3.77 14.05
CA ALA A 127 0.87 -5.09 14.52
C ALA A 127 1.25 -6.02 13.35
N ARG A 128 0.53 -5.92 12.23
CA ARG A 128 0.70 -6.82 11.09
C ARG A 128 0.36 -6.12 9.78
N LEU A 129 1.26 -6.22 8.80
CA LEU A 129 1.03 -5.86 7.40
C LEU A 129 0.87 -7.13 6.57
N HIS A 130 -0.30 -7.29 5.95
CA HIS A 130 -0.70 -8.50 5.22
C HIS A 130 -0.21 -8.55 3.77
N ASN A 131 0.02 -7.39 3.14
CA ASN A 131 0.56 -7.36 1.78
C ASN A 131 2.07 -7.63 1.80
N ARG A 132 2.50 -8.64 1.03
CA ARG A 132 3.89 -9.08 0.89
C ARG A 132 4.48 -8.81 -0.49
N LYS A 133 3.69 -8.28 -1.42
CA LYS A 133 4.12 -8.05 -2.80
C LYS A 133 4.84 -6.71 -2.88
N HIS A 134 6.16 -6.74 -2.94
CA HIS A 134 6.96 -5.56 -3.22
C HIS A 134 7.25 -5.48 -4.72
N ASN A 135 6.74 -4.44 -5.39
CA ASN A 135 6.92 -4.26 -6.83
C ASN A 135 7.49 -2.87 -7.15
N PRO A 136 8.78 -2.63 -6.89
CA PRO A 136 9.39 -1.33 -7.09
C PRO A 136 9.36 -0.95 -8.58
N GLN A 137 8.99 0.29 -8.88
CA GLN A 137 9.02 0.77 -10.25
C GLN A 137 10.41 1.34 -10.62
N ASN A 138 10.78 1.11 -11.89
CA ASN A 138 11.87 1.82 -12.55
C ASN A 138 11.49 3.29 -12.75
N ASP A 139 12.23 4.04 -13.56
CA ASP A 139 11.89 5.45 -13.81
C ASP A 139 10.61 5.60 -14.66
N TYR A 140 9.84 6.65 -14.41
CA TYR A 140 8.63 6.99 -15.17
C TYR A 140 8.39 8.49 -15.19
N TYR A 141 7.66 8.94 -16.22
CA TYR A 141 7.53 10.35 -16.59
C TYR A 141 7.15 11.31 -15.44
N SER A 142 6.30 10.88 -14.51
CA SER A 142 5.80 11.70 -13.39
C SER A 142 6.44 11.37 -12.04
N ARG A 143 7.61 10.72 -12.02
CA ARG A 143 8.28 10.29 -10.78
C ARG A 143 8.71 11.46 -9.90
N ASP A 144 9.05 12.59 -10.50
CA ASP A 144 9.38 13.85 -9.82
C ASP A 144 8.23 14.34 -8.91
N LEU A 145 6.98 14.02 -9.25
CA LEU A 145 5.80 14.38 -8.45
C LEU A 145 5.50 13.39 -7.30
N LEU A 146 6.16 12.23 -7.26
CA LEU A 146 5.86 11.15 -6.31
C LEU A 146 5.96 11.60 -4.85
N ASP A 147 7.03 12.32 -4.48
CA ASP A 147 7.25 12.75 -3.10
C ASP A 147 6.15 13.69 -2.62
N ALA A 148 5.74 14.63 -3.48
CA ALA A 148 4.67 15.56 -3.18
C ALA A 148 3.32 14.84 -3.07
N ALA A 149 3.00 13.96 -4.03
CA ALA A 149 1.76 13.19 -4.04
C ALA A 149 1.64 12.26 -2.83
N PHE A 150 2.75 11.59 -2.45
CA PHE A 150 2.78 10.73 -1.28
C PHE A 150 2.58 11.52 0.01
N ARG A 151 3.28 12.66 0.18
CA ARG A 151 3.13 13.49 1.38
C ARG A 151 1.70 14.01 1.53
N ASP A 152 1.09 14.46 0.44
CA ASP A 152 -0.30 14.91 0.47
C ASP A 152 -1.27 13.76 0.82
N THR A 153 -1.07 12.59 0.21
CA THR A 153 -1.81 11.36 0.53
C THR A 153 -1.70 10.99 2.00
N TRP A 154 -0.49 10.95 2.55
CA TRP A 154 -0.24 10.59 3.95
C TRP A 154 -0.90 11.59 4.90
N ASN A 155 -0.79 12.89 4.61
CA ASN A 155 -1.41 13.93 5.42
C ASN A 155 -2.94 13.88 5.37
N GLN A 156 -3.54 13.52 4.23
CA GLN A 156 -4.99 13.28 4.15
C GLN A 156 -5.40 12.08 5.01
N LEU A 157 -4.69 10.94 4.89
CA LEU A 157 -4.96 9.76 5.71
C LEU A 157 -4.85 10.06 7.21
N ARG A 158 -3.81 10.79 7.62
CA ARG A 158 -3.63 11.27 9.00
C ARG A 158 -4.79 12.09 9.52
N ARG A 159 -5.46 12.89 8.68
CA ARG A 159 -6.65 13.65 9.11
C ARG A 159 -7.84 12.76 9.44
N HIS A 160 -7.87 11.53 8.93
CA HIS A 160 -8.93 10.56 9.23
C HIS A 160 -8.60 9.66 10.43
N ASP A 161 -7.34 9.27 10.58
CA ASP A 161 -6.85 8.45 11.70
C ASP A 161 -5.38 8.78 11.95
N ASP A 162 -5.12 9.55 13.00
CA ASP A 162 -3.80 10.08 13.30
C ASP A 162 -2.96 9.13 14.16
N VAL A 163 -3.56 8.03 14.62
CA VAL A 163 -2.92 6.90 15.30
C VAL A 163 -2.38 5.91 14.28
N LEU A 164 -3.21 5.49 13.32
CA LEU A 164 -2.79 4.59 12.24
C LEU A 164 -1.82 5.28 11.27
N PHE A 165 -2.02 6.58 11.01
CA PHE A 165 -1.16 7.38 10.14
C PHE A 165 -0.47 8.50 10.95
N PRO A 166 0.57 8.16 11.74
CA PRO A 166 1.29 9.12 12.56
C PRO A 166 2.07 10.12 11.69
N THR A 167 2.66 11.15 12.30
CA THR A 167 3.49 12.11 11.55
C THR A 167 4.72 11.43 10.92
N GLU A 168 5.25 11.99 9.82
CA GLU A 168 6.48 11.50 9.17
C GLU A 168 7.65 11.40 10.15
N LYS A 169 7.76 12.35 11.09
CA LYS A 169 8.80 12.35 12.12
C LYS A 169 8.72 11.09 13.00
N ILE A 170 7.53 10.78 13.51
CA ILE A 170 7.30 9.58 14.36
C ILE A 170 7.64 8.31 13.59
N VAL A 171 7.17 8.18 12.34
CA VAL A 171 7.47 7.01 11.50
C VAL A 171 8.99 6.85 11.32
N ARG A 172 9.70 7.92 10.94
CA ARG A 172 11.14 7.86 10.66
C ARG A 172 12.00 7.60 11.90
N GLU A 173 11.54 8.02 13.07
CA GLU A 173 12.26 7.81 14.32
C GLU A 173 12.13 6.38 14.85
N SER A 174 11.05 5.65 14.48
CA SER A 174 10.81 4.27 14.90
C SER A 174 11.93 3.31 14.49
N ALA A 175 12.31 2.44 15.44
CA ALA A 175 13.25 1.35 15.19
C ALA A 175 12.72 0.37 14.14
N LEU A 176 11.41 0.12 14.11
CA LEU A 176 10.77 -0.76 13.12
C LEU A 176 10.92 -0.21 11.71
N PHE A 177 10.78 1.12 11.54
CA PHE A 177 10.96 1.75 10.23
C PHE A 177 12.40 1.68 9.74
N LYS A 178 13.38 1.89 10.64
CA LYS A 178 14.81 1.77 10.32
C LYS A 178 15.21 0.33 9.98
N ALA A 179 14.58 -0.65 10.60
CA ALA A 179 14.82 -2.08 10.37
C ALA A 179 13.93 -2.68 9.26
N SER A 180 13.00 -1.91 8.69
CA SER A 180 11.97 -2.43 7.78
C SER A 180 12.58 -2.97 6.47
N PRO A 181 12.11 -4.13 5.98
CA PRO A 181 12.61 -4.75 4.74
C PRO A 181 12.28 -3.94 3.48
N PHE A 182 11.37 -2.97 3.59
CA PHE A 182 10.97 -2.06 2.51
C PHE A 182 11.88 -0.82 2.38
N HIS A 183 12.96 -0.71 3.18
CA HIS A 183 13.95 0.33 2.96
C HIS A 183 14.49 0.17 1.53
N LYS A 184 14.45 1.25 0.74
CA LYS A 184 14.92 1.20 -0.65
C LYS A 184 16.35 0.67 -0.63
N LEU A 185 16.56 -0.50 -1.24
CA LEU A 185 17.88 -1.11 -1.29
C LEU A 185 18.86 -0.06 -1.82
N THR A 186 19.98 0.14 -1.13
CA THR A 186 21.05 0.97 -1.68
C THR A 186 21.52 0.35 -2.99
N GLN A 187 22.16 1.13 -3.88
CA GLN A 187 22.72 0.56 -5.12
C GLN A 187 23.65 -0.64 -4.84
N GLN A 188 24.33 -0.61 -3.69
CA GLN A 188 25.19 -1.69 -3.21
C GLN A 188 24.39 -2.96 -2.84
N GLN A 189 23.20 -2.82 -2.25
CA GLN A 189 22.29 -3.93 -1.94
C GLN A 189 21.56 -4.46 -3.19
N LEU A 190 21.22 -3.61 -4.16
CA LEU A 190 20.74 -4.04 -5.49
C LEU A 190 21.80 -4.86 -6.23
N ALA A 191 23.05 -4.39 -6.23
CA ALA A 191 24.18 -5.13 -6.78
C ALA A 191 24.42 -6.45 -6.03
N ALA A 192 24.27 -6.47 -4.70
CA ALA A 192 24.36 -7.70 -3.92
C ALA A 192 23.25 -8.70 -4.28
N LYS A 193 22.01 -8.23 -4.46
CA LYS A 193 20.88 -9.06 -4.90
C LYS A 193 21.11 -9.62 -6.30
N ALA A 194 21.61 -8.81 -7.24
CA ALA A 194 21.96 -9.25 -8.59
C ALA A 194 23.04 -10.34 -8.54
N ARG A 195 24.11 -10.13 -7.75
CA ARG A 195 25.16 -11.14 -7.56
C ARG A 195 24.66 -12.45 -6.96
N ILE A 196 23.74 -12.40 -5.99
CA ILE A 196 23.14 -13.62 -5.40
C ILE A 196 22.28 -14.34 -6.46
N HIS A 197 21.48 -13.59 -7.22
CA HIS A 197 20.67 -14.15 -8.30
C HIS A 197 21.53 -14.83 -9.35
N ASP A 198 22.59 -14.17 -9.82
CA ASP A 198 23.50 -14.70 -10.83
C ASP A 198 24.24 -15.93 -10.29
N ALA A 199 24.69 -15.91 -9.04
CA ALA A 199 25.31 -17.07 -8.40
C ALA A 199 24.36 -18.27 -8.27
N ILE A 200 23.06 -18.04 -8.01
CA ILE A 200 22.05 -19.11 -7.97
C ILE A 200 21.80 -19.69 -9.37
N VAL A 201 21.72 -18.83 -10.39
CA VAL A 201 21.57 -19.24 -11.80
C VAL A 201 22.79 -20.04 -12.24
N ASP A 202 23.99 -19.56 -11.95
CA ASP A 202 25.25 -20.22 -12.29
C ASP A 202 25.40 -21.56 -11.58
N ALA A 203 25.05 -21.64 -10.29
CA ALA A 203 25.06 -22.89 -9.54
C ALA A 203 24.04 -23.91 -10.10
N ARG A 204 22.89 -23.44 -10.61
CA ARG A 204 21.87 -24.28 -11.23
C ARG A 204 22.29 -24.80 -12.60
N VAL A 205 23.00 -23.98 -13.39
CA VAL A 205 23.56 -24.36 -14.70
C VAL A 205 24.76 -25.30 -14.53
N SER A 206 25.54 -25.13 -13.46
CA SER A 206 26.79 -25.87 -13.23
C SER A 206 26.62 -27.19 -12.43
N ASN A 207 25.41 -27.54 -12.00
CA ASN A 207 25.10 -28.71 -11.16
C ASN A 207 25.98 -28.86 -9.89
N ALA A 208 26.55 -27.75 -9.40
CA ALA A 208 27.46 -27.74 -8.28
C ALA A 208 26.65 -27.60 -6.97
N THR A 209 26.63 -28.67 -6.16
CA THR A 209 26.03 -28.65 -4.82
C THR A 209 27.08 -28.26 -3.78
N GLY A 210 26.74 -27.35 -2.86
CA GLY A 210 27.53 -27.07 -1.65
C GLY A 210 28.23 -25.71 -1.53
N GLN A 211 27.80 -24.65 -2.22
CA GLN A 211 28.40 -23.32 -2.03
C GLN A 211 27.80 -22.54 -0.86
N LEU A 212 28.66 -22.15 0.08
CA LEU A 212 28.36 -21.31 1.23
C LEU A 212 28.33 -19.84 0.79
N ILE A 213 27.16 -19.20 0.82
CA ILE A 213 27.03 -17.76 0.57
C ILE A 213 27.23 -17.02 1.90
N LEU A 214 28.41 -16.43 2.09
CA LEU A 214 28.70 -15.56 3.24
C LEU A 214 28.22 -14.13 2.94
N GLY A 215 27.14 -13.72 3.61
CA GLY A 215 26.71 -12.32 3.63
C GLY A 215 27.66 -11.51 4.52
N LEU A 216 28.47 -10.64 3.92
CA LEU A 216 29.28 -9.68 4.66
C LEU A 216 28.43 -8.45 4.98
N SER A 217 28.06 -8.31 6.25
CA SER A 217 27.52 -7.10 6.86
C SER A 217 28.67 -6.13 7.17
N GLY A 218 28.60 -4.94 6.58
CA GLY A 218 29.40 -3.77 6.89
C GLY A 218 28.56 -2.51 6.68
#